data_AF-J4UD10-F1
#
_entry.id   AF-J4UD10-F1
#
_cell.length_a   1.000
_cell.length_b   1.000
_cell.length_c   1.000
_cell.angle_alpha   90.00
_cell.angle_beta   90.00
_cell.angle_gamma   90.00
#
_symmetry.space_group_name_H-M   'P 1'
#
loop_
_entity.id
_entity.type
_entity.pdbx_description
1 polymer ?
#
loop_
_entity_poly.entity_id
_entity_poly.type
_entity_poly.pdbx_seq_one_letter_code
_entity_poly.pdbx_strand_id
1 'polypeptide(L)'
;MYELDIDLIQSQCEIDSKWYGTYVRPSSKGLFQKFAVVKNTYNQAICPICEGVFSTKVTLEHIMPKSEKENDDRKFGEPRLAILPINLVKCCGECNTSKHSKRSLTKEESEINPYFEEFDIEDYIEVNFNDTDETFQPNIKFHYQDNPMDKRIQNFINNYNIEKTYNHRIRLEFQKILTILANNPITLTKSILKSYIEYLFDTYSKSSEFEKIESKYWFDQNYFGFKICKYLTEIIDNDISVIYKLNEEINKRRQPSQYIAFSNQEFQNEMSEVKTMTDLEMFFKNNKEDLIVYYQQIKKQGLPIEFPKLFHEDEDKLSKKCLEDRLRKKRLIEEIVKYYLESGKSFDHFREDCASIIVI
;
A
#
# COMPACT_ATOMS: atom_id res chain seq x y z
N MET A 1 -32.60 20.73 10.86
CA MET A 1 -32.15 20.02 12.08
C MET A 1 -32.96 20.54 13.24
N TYR A 2 -33.80 19.71 13.86
CA TYR A 2 -34.37 20.02 15.16
C TYR A 2 -33.28 19.75 16.20
N GLU A 3 -32.81 20.79 16.90
CA GLU A 3 -31.99 20.61 18.09
C GLU A 3 -32.83 19.80 19.09
N LEU A 4 -32.36 18.61 19.44
CA LEU A 4 -32.93 17.83 20.55
C LEU A 4 -32.65 18.61 21.82
N ASP A 5 -33.62 19.41 22.26
CA ASP A 5 -33.60 20.07 23.55
C ASP A 5 -33.78 19.00 24.63
N ILE A 6 -32.65 18.47 25.09
CA ILE A 6 -32.62 17.39 26.08
C ILE A 6 -33.19 17.88 27.41
N ASP A 7 -33.24 19.19 27.67
CA ASP A 7 -33.77 19.76 28.90
C ASP A 7 -35.31 19.78 28.93
N LEU A 8 -35.97 19.62 27.77
CA LEU A 8 -37.41 19.35 27.66
C LEU A 8 -37.80 17.91 28.04
N ILE A 9 -36.84 16.98 28.14
CA ILE A 9 -37.08 15.64 28.71
C ILE A 9 -37.16 15.79 30.23
N GLN A 10 -38.34 16.15 30.74
CA GLN A 10 -38.62 16.14 32.18
C GLN A 10 -38.20 14.79 32.80
N SER A 11 -37.47 14.81 33.92
CA SER A 11 -36.92 13.60 34.55
C SER A 11 -38.03 12.76 35.18
N GLN A 12 -38.73 11.97 34.37
CA GLN A 12 -39.70 10.99 34.85
C GLN A 12 -39.02 9.74 35.44
N CYS A 13 -37.70 9.61 35.31
CA CYS A 13 -36.88 8.53 35.86
C CYS A 13 -35.55 9.10 36.37
N GLU A 14 -35.06 8.58 37.50
CA GLU A 14 -33.67 8.78 37.92
C GLU A 14 -32.74 8.18 36.87
N ILE A 15 -31.88 9.01 36.30
CA ILE A 15 -30.90 8.61 35.30
C ILE A 15 -29.72 8.00 36.06
N ASP A 16 -29.38 6.75 35.74
CA ASP A 16 -28.26 6.03 36.36
C ASP A 16 -27.23 5.62 35.30
N SER A 17 -25.99 6.07 35.43
CA SER A 17 -24.85 5.74 34.57
C SER A 17 -24.62 4.24 34.41
N LYS A 18 -25.15 3.41 35.32
CA LYS A 18 -25.12 1.96 35.23
C LYS A 18 -26.06 1.39 34.19
N TRP A 19 -27.00 2.17 33.63
CA TRP A 19 -27.98 1.67 32.65
C TRP A 19 -27.33 0.95 31.46
N TYR A 20 -26.27 1.52 30.89
CA TYR A 20 -25.55 0.84 29.81
C TYR A 20 -24.97 -0.50 30.27
N GLY A 21 -24.35 -0.53 31.46
CA GLY A 21 -23.76 -1.74 32.05
C GLY A 21 -24.79 -2.82 32.41
N THR A 22 -26.01 -2.41 32.78
CA THR A 22 -27.08 -3.30 33.23
C THR A 22 -27.96 -3.81 32.09
N TYR A 23 -28.28 -2.95 31.12
CA TYR A 23 -29.28 -3.26 30.10
C TYR A 23 -28.68 -3.58 28.72
N VAL A 24 -27.56 -2.94 28.34
CA VAL A 24 -26.99 -3.06 26.99
C VAL A 24 -25.78 -3.97 26.94
N ARG A 25 -24.81 -3.76 27.84
CA ARG A 25 -23.53 -4.47 27.88
C ARG A 25 -23.64 -6.00 28.06
N PRO A 26 -24.53 -6.55 28.92
CA PRO A 26 -24.51 -7.99 29.20
C PRO A 26 -24.92 -8.80 27.97
N SER A 27 -24.09 -9.78 27.59
CA SER A 27 -24.34 -10.66 26.43
C SER A 27 -25.65 -11.44 26.56
N SER A 28 -26.08 -11.75 27.79
CA SER A 28 -27.36 -12.42 28.09
C SER A 28 -28.59 -11.64 27.63
N LYS A 29 -28.48 -10.34 27.36
CA LYS A 29 -29.58 -9.50 26.85
C LYS A 29 -29.73 -9.57 25.33
N GLY A 30 -28.71 -10.04 24.61
CA GLY A 30 -28.74 -10.17 23.15
C GLY A 30 -28.97 -8.86 22.37
N LEU A 31 -28.87 -7.69 23.02
CA LEU A 31 -29.14 -6.40 22.39
C LEU A 31 -28.04 -6.00 21.41
N PHE A 32 -26.80 -6.35 21.71
CA PHE A 32 -25.66 -6.07 20.84
C PHE A 32 -25.90 -6.55 19.39
N GLN A 33 -26.47 -7.74 19.21
CA GLN A 33 -26.75 -8.31 17.90
C GLN A 33 -27.77 -7.50 17.10
N LYS A 34 -28.68 -6.78 17.78
CA LYS A 34 -29.77 -6.02 17.15
C LYS A 34 -29.37 -4.66 16.59
N PHE A 35 -28.21 -4.10 16.97
CA PHE A 35 -27.75 -2.83 16.42
C PHE A 35 -27.44 -2.92 14.93
N ALA A 36 -27.71 -1.85 14.20
CA ALA A 36 -27.45 -1.75 12.77
C ALA A 36 -25.97 -1.98 12.43
N VAL A 37 -25.74 -2.52 11.24
CA VAL A 37 -24.40 -2.69 10.66
C VAL A 37 -24.41 -2.10 9.26
N VAL A 38 -23.34 -1.40 8.90
CA VAL A 38 -23.06 -1.02 7.52
C VAL A 38 -22.42 -2.21 6.82
N LYS A 39 -22.71 -2.38 5.53
CA LYS A 39 -22.12 -3.45 4.72
C LYS A 39 -21.44 -2.87 3.49
N ASN A 40 -20.33 -3.50 3.10
CA ASN A 40 -19.65 -3.20 1.84
C ASN A 40 -20.36 -3.87 0.64
N THR A 41 -19.82 -3.65 -0.55
CA THR A 41 -20.28 -4.25 -1.83
C THR A 41 -20.27 -5.78 -1.83
N TYR A 42 -19.46 -6.41 -0.98
CA TYR A 42 -19.40 -7.86 -0.79
C TYR A 42 -20.35 -8.37 0.31
N ASN A 43 -21.29 -7.54 0.79
CA ASN A 43 -22.25 -7.87 1.85
C ASN A 43 -21.58 -8.25 3.19
N GLN A 44 -20.32 -7.83 3.39
CA GLN A 44 -19.59 -7.99 4.65
C GLN A 44 -19.85 -6.80 5.55
N ALA A 45 -20.06 -7.05 6.84
CA ALA A 45 -20.26 -5.97 7.80
C ALA A 45 -18.95 -5.21 8.06
N ILE A 46 -19.01 -3.88 7.96
CA ILE A 46 -17.87 -2.98 8.14
C ILE A 46 -18.08 -2.01 9.30
N CYS A 47 -16.98 -1.53 9.86
CA CYS A 47 -16.97 -0.45 10.83
C CYS A 47 -17.37 0.87 10.16
N PRO A 48 -18.41 1.58 10.60
CA PRO A 48 -18.80 2.87 10.02
C PRO A 48 -17.81 4.01 10.34
N ILE A 49 -16.82 3.77 11.21
CA ILE A 49 -15.82 4.78 11.60
C ILE A 49 -14.54 4.67 10.76
N CYS A 50 -14.02 3.45 10.59
CA CYS A 50 -12.76 3.21 9.88
C CYS A 50 -12.91 2.33 8.64
N GLU A 51 -14.14 1.94 8.31
CA GLU A 51 -14.53 1.12 7.16
C GLU A 51 -13.89 -0.26 7.08
N GLY A 52 -13.22 -0.71 8.14
CA GLY A 52 -12.64 -2.05 8.19
C GLY A 52 -13.73 -3.10 8.30
N VAL A 53 -13.57 -4.22 7.59
CA VAL A 53 -14.39 -5.41 7.79
C VAL A 53 -14.32 -5.83 9.26
N PHE A 54 -15.48 -6.04 9.88
CA PHE A 54 -15.53 -6.44 11.28
C PHE A 54 -14.83 -7.79 11.48
N SER A 55 -13.91 -7.81 12.46
CA SER A 55 -13.26 -9.01 12.95
C SER A 55 -13.95 -9.50 14.23
N THR A 56 -13.22 -10.22 15.10
CA THR A 56 -13.78 -10.79 16.35
C THR A 56 -14.02 -9.76 17.45
N LYS A 57 -13.39 -8.58 17.41
CA LYS A 57 -13.49 -7.54 18.44
C LYS A 57 -14.38 -6.37 17.99
N VAL A 58 -15.70 -6.59 17.98
CA VAL A 58 -16.69 -5.54 17.72
C VAL A 58 -17.29 -5.04 19.03
N THR A 59 -17.40 -3.73 19.18
CA THR A 59 -17.92 -3.05 20.37
C THR A 59 -19.01 -2.03 20.00
N LEU A 60 -19.55 -1.33 20.99
CA LEU A 60 -20.44 -0.18 20.77
C LEU A 60 -19.73 1.08 21.28
N GLU A 61 -19.59 2.06 20.41
CA GLU A 61 -19.10 3.41 20.72
C GLU A 61 -20.25 4.35 21.02
N HIS A 62 -20.01 5.30 21.93
CA HIS A 62 -20.95 6.33 22.31
C HIS A 62 -20.61 7.63 21.57
N ILE A 63 -21.49 8.14 20.71
CA ILE A 63 -21.26 9.44 20.02
C ILE A 63 -21.31 10.63 21.01
N MET A 64 -22.16 10.51 22.02
CA MET A 64 -22.17 11.38 23.20
C MET A 64 -21.75 10.53 24.39
N PRO A 65 -20.64 10.86 25.07
CA PRO A 65 -20.13 10.06 26.17
C PRO A 65 -21.19 9.86 27.27
N LYS A 66 -21.19 8.68 27.89
CA LYS A 66 -22.15 8.31 28.95
C LYS A 66 -21.76 8.76 30.37
N SER A 67 -20.67 9.51 30.52
CA SER A 67 -20.11 9.86 31.82
C SER A 67 -21.03 10.80 32.61
N GLU A 68 -21.24 10.50 33.90
CA GLU A 68 -21.89 11.40 34.87
C GLU A 68 -20.93 12.43 35.46
N LYS A 69 -19.61 12.26 35.25
CA LYS A 69 -18.62 13.14 35.85
C LYS A 69 -18.83 14.59 35.40
N GLU A 70 -18.68 15.48 36.35
CA GLU A 70 -18.79 16.91 36.18
C GLU A 70 -17.67 17.60 36.96
N ASN A 71 -17.00 18.57 36.33
CA ASN A 71 -16.03 19.45 36.98
C ASN A 71 -16.33 20.89 36.58
N ASP A 72 -16.33 21.83 37.53
CA ASP A 72 -16.55 23.26 37.29
C ASP A 72 -17.81 23.54 36.44
N ASP A 73 -18.94 22.93 36.81
CA ASP A 73 -20.24 22.97 36.10
C ASP A 73 -20.21 22.42 34.66
N ARG A 74 -19.19 21.60 34.32
CA ARG A 74 -19.05 20.96 33.00
C ARG A 74 -19.34 19.48 33.07
N LYS A 75 -20.49 19.06 32.52
CA LYS A 75 -20.83 17.65 32.32
C LYS A 75 -19.95 17.02 31.25
N PHE A 76 -19.27 15.93 31.59
CA PHE A 76 -18.43 15.17 30.65
C PHE A 76 -19.23 14.24 29.73
N GLY A 77 -20.53 14.07 29.97
CA GLY A 77 -21.37 13.21 29.16
C GLY A 77 -22.86 13.49 29.34
N GLU A 78 -23.67 12.71 28.65
CA GLU A 78 -25.12 12.70 28.74
C GLU A 78 -25.62 11.27 28.97
N PRO A 79 -25.75 10.83 30.24
CA PRO A 79 -26.15 9.47 30.56
C PRO A 79 -27.56 9.11 30.05
N ARG A 80 -28.46 10.10 29.83
CA ARG A 80 -29.78 9.88 29.20
C ARG A 80 -29.67 9.23 27.82
N LEU A 81 -28.60 9.54 27.10
CA LEU A 81 -28.34 9.01 25.76
C LEU A 81 -27.56 7.68 25.79
N ALA A 82 -27.14 7.18 26.95
CA ALA A 82 -26.22 6.05 27.05
C ALA A 82 -26.78 4.72 26.51
N ILE A 83 -28.11 4.59 26.45
CA ILE A 83 -28.81 3.39 25.98
C ILE A 83 -29.59 3.62 24.69
N LEU A 84 -29.64 4.85 24.17
CA LEU A 84 -30.42 5.16 22.98
C LEU A 84 -29.67 4.69 21.72
N PRO A 85 -30.34 3.98 20.80
CA PRO A 85 -29.69 3.50 19.58
C PRO A 85 -29.05 4.60 18.71
N ILE A 86 -29.63 5.80 18.71
CA ILE A 86 -29.10 6.97 17.98
C ILE A 86 -27.70 7.39 18.46
N ASN A 87 -27.35 7.06 19.70
CA ASN A 87 -26.08 7.42 20.32
C ASN A 87 -25.04 6.28 20.29
N LEU A 88 -25.41 5.12 19.72
CA LEU A 88 -24.63 3.89 19.81
C LEU A 88 -24.23 3.39 18.42
N VAL A 89 -22.92 3.33 18.18
CA VAL A 89 -22.35 2.91 16.89
C VAL A 89 -21.57 1.62 17.08
N LYS A 90 -21.92 0.56 16.32
CA LYS A 90 -21.08 -0.62 16.24
C LYS A 90 -19.76 -0.25 15.60
N CYS A 91 -18.64 -0.54 16.26
CA CYS A 91 -17.32 -0.23 15.75
C CYS A 91 -16.28 -1.29 16.13
N CYS A 92 -15.09 -1.22 15.52
CA CYS A 92 -13.96 -2.05 15.91
C CYS A 92 -13.44 -1.67 17.31
N GLY A 93 -12.89 -2.63 18.04
CA GLY A 93 -12.25 -2.38 19.33
C GLY A 93 -11.13 -1.35 19.26
N GLU A 94 -10.45 -1.22 18.11
CA GLU A 94 -9.40 -0.23 17.87
C GLU A 94 -9.94 1.20 17.68
N CYS A 95 -11.18 1.32 17.20
CA CYS A 95 -11.89 2.59 17.07
C CYS A 95 -12.55 3.01 18.39
N ASN A 96 -12.86 2.08 19.28
CA ASN A 96 -13.40 2.42 20.60
C ASN A 96 -12.27 2.87 21.53
N THR A 97 -12.01 4.18 21.56
CA THR A 97 -10.89 4.75 22.33
C THR A 97 -11.38 5.54 23.54
N SER A 98 -10.48 5.73 24.51
CA SER A 98 -10.75 6.61 25.66
C SER A 98 -10.61 8.10 25.34
N LYS A 99 -10.16 8.47 24.12
CA LYS A 99 -9.98 9.88 23.71
C LYS A 99 -11.33 10.59 23.63
N HIS A 100 -12.37 9.85 23.24
CA HIS A 100 -13.73 10.34 23.16
C HIS A 100 -14.52 10.08 24.48
N SER A 101 -13.94 10.46 25.62
CA SER A 101 -14.54 10.24 26.94
C SER A 101 -15.23 11.48 27.54
N LYS A 102 -15.11 12.63 26.87
CA LYS A 102 -15.68 13.91 27.30
C LYS A 102 -16.47 14.55 26.17
N ARG A 103 -17.64 15.08 26.51
CA ARG A 103 -18.48 15.89 25.60
C ARG A 103 -17.73 17.16 25.18
N SER A 104 -17.84 17.49 23.89
CA SER A 104 -17.33 18.74 23.30
C SER A 104 -18.17 19.95 23.71
N LEU A 105 -17.51 21.11 23.86
CA LEU A 105 -18.16 22.36 24.31
C LEU A 105 -18.43 23.33 23.16
N THR A 106 -17.76 23.15 22.03
CA THR A 106 -17.89 24.00 20.85
C THR A 106 -18.37 23.19 19.65
N LYS A 107 -18.88 23.89 18.63
CA LYS A 107 -19.33 23.25 17.39
C LYS A 107 -18.14 22.62 16.65
N GLU A 108 -17.00 23.29 16.67
CA GLU A 108 -15.75 22.89 16.01
C GLU A 108 -15.14 21.63 16.65
N GLU A 109 -15.42 21.39 17.92
CA GLU A 109 -14.98 20.20 18.66
C GLU A 109 -16.01 19.08 18.64
N SER A 110 -17.23 19.33 18.14
CA SER A 110 -18.32 18.35 18.19
C SER A 110 -18.01 17.11 17.36
N GLU A 111 -18.35 15.96 17.91
CA GLU A 111 -18.16 14.65 17.28
C GLU A 111 -19.00 14.53 15.99
N ILE A 112 -18.57 13.66 15.07
CA ILE A 112 -19.32 13.34 13.85
C ILE A 112 -20.09 12.03 14.06
N ASN A 113 -21.41 12.06 13.84
CA ASN A 113 -22.21 10.84 13.88
C ASN A 113 -22.22 10.17 12.49
N PRO A 114 -21.56 9.01 12.30
CA PRO A 114 -21.39 8.39 10.98
C PRO A 114 -22.69 7.87 10.35
N TYR A 115 -23.82 7.88 11.08
CA TYR A 115 -25.13 7.51 10.53
C TYR A 115 -26.01 8.69 10.16
N PHE A 116 -25.67 9.91 10.59
CA PHE A 116 -26.53 11.09 10.42
C PHE A 116 -25.80 12.27 9.76
N GLU A 117 -24.48 12.20 9.67
CA GLU A 117 -23.64 13.23 9.07
C GLU A 117 -22.78 12.60 7.99
N GLU A 118 -22.55 13.36 6.92
CA GLU A 118 -21.80 12.93 5.74
C GLU A 118 -20.61 13.86 5.52
N PHE A 119 -19.45 13.27 5.28
CA PHE A 119 -18.26 13.93 4.76
C PHE A 119 -17.45 12.91 3.96
N ASP A 120 -16.69 13.37 2.97
CA ASP A 120 -15.83 12.49 2.19
C ASP A 120 -14.40 12.55 2.75
N ILE A 121 -13.93 11.46 3.36
CA ILE A 121 -12.56 11.40 3.89
C ILE A 121 -11.53 11.36 2.76
N GLU A 122 -11.91 11.08 1.50
CA GLU A 122 -10.99 11.15 0.35
C GLU A 122 -10.44 12.57 0.19
N ASP A 123 -11.28 13.58 0.40
CA ASP A 123 -10.92 15.00 0.26
C ASP A 123 -9.78 15.43 1.23
N TYR A 124 -9.55 14.64 2.27
CA TYR A 124 -8.59 14.95 3.33
C TYR A 124 -7.31 14.13 3.24
N ILE A 125 -7.23 13.10 2.40
CA ILE A 125 -6.07 12.19 2.39
C ILE A 125 -5.15 12.37 1.19
N GLU A 126 -3.86 12.39 1.48
CA GLU A 126 -2.79 12.30 0.49
C GLU A 126 -1.92 11.08 0.79
N VAL A 127 -1.70 10.24 -0.23
CA VAL A 127 -0.71 9.15 -0.14
C VAL A 127 0.64 9.69 -0.57
N ASN A 128 1.59 9.59 0.35
CA ASN A 128 2.98 9.95 0.15
C ASN A 128 3.87 8.74 0.42
N PHE A 129 5.15 8.86 0.08
CA PHE A 129 6.18 7.95 0.57
C PHE A 129 7.05 8.68 1.57
N ASN A 130 7.24 8.06 2.73
CA ASN A 130 8.37 8.38 3.57
C ASN A 130 9.60 7.88 2.82
N ASP A 131 10.37 8.83 2.31
CA ASP A 131 11.55 8.60 1.50
C ASP A 131 12.77 9.11 2.27
N THR A 132 13.29 8.25 3.15
CA THR A 132 14.54 8.46 3.86
C THR A 132 15.56 7.42 3.43
N ASP A 133 16.85 7.67 3.67
CA ASP A 133 17.92 6.71 3.36
C ASP A 133 17.70 5.31 3.96
N GLU A 134 16.90 5.20 5.03
CA GLU A 134 16.62 3.94 5.72
C GLU A 134 15.28 3.30 5.34
N THR A 135 14.32 4.10 4.85
CA THR A 135 12.92 3.68 4.72
C THR A 135 12.30 4.22 3.44
N PHE A 136 11.78 3.31 2.61
CA PHE A 136 10.92 3.65 1.48
C PHE A 136 9.56 2.98 1.69
N GLN A 137 8.60 3.70 2.29
CA GLN A 137 7.28 3.16 2.63
C GLN A 137 6.17 4.17 2.42
N PRO A 138 4.98 3.75 1.94
CA PRO A 138 3.86 4.64 1.83
C PRO A 138 3.31 5.02 3.20
N ASN A 139 2.80 6.23 3.27
CA ASN A 139 2.11 6.77 4.42
C ASN A 139 0.96 7.67 3.95
N ILE A 140 -0.05 7.79 4.80
CA ILE A 140 -1.17 8.70 4.56
C ILE A 140 -0.96 9.94 5.41
N LYS A 141 -1.03 11.10 4.77
CA LYS A 141 -1.11 12.40 5.43
C LYS A 141 -2.51 12.96 5.29
N PHE A 142 -2.98 13.60 6.36
CA PHE A 142 -4.25 14.30 6.35
C PHE A 142 -4.02 15.80 6.20
N HIS A 143 -4.78 16.41 5.30
CA HIS A 143 -4.72 17.84 5.02
C HIS A 143 -6.05 18.48 5.37
N TYR A 144 -5.98 19.61 6.07
CA TYR A 144 -7.14 20.33 6.57
C TYR A 144 -7.02 21.80 6.17
N GLN A 145 -8.15 22.44 5.93
CA GLN A 145 -8.32 23.87 5.85
C GLN A 145 -8.74 24.43 7.23
N ASP A 146 -8.56 25.73 7.45
CA ASP A 146 -8.97 26.38 8.71
C ASP A 146 -10.45 26.75 8.69
N ASN A 147 -11.33 25.75 8.62
CA ASN A 147 -12.79 25.93 8.71
C ASN A 147 -13.40 25.06 9.83
N PRO A 148 -14.62 25.39 10.33
CA PRO A 148 -15.24 24.65 11.43
C PRO A 148 -15.46 23.15 11.18
N MET A 149 -15.78 22.74 9.95
CA MET A 149 -16.01 21.32 9.63
C MET A 149 -14.70 20.53 9.63
N ASP A 150 -13.63 21.11 9.10
CA ASP A 150 -12.31 20.48 9.06
C ASP A 150 -11.75 20.24 10.47
N LYS A 151 -12.02 21.15 11.42
CA LYS A 151 -11.69 20.95 12.85
C LYS A 151 -12.44 19.75 13.43
N ARG A 152 -13.72 19.57 13.08
CA ARG A 152 -14.50 18.39 13.51
C ARG A 152 -13.95 17.10 12.91
N ILE A 153 -13.62 17.11 11.62
CA ILE A 153 -13.06 15.95 10.92
C ILE A 153 -11.69 15.57 11.50
N GLN A 154 -10.84 16.57 11.78
CA GLN A 154 -9.57 16.35 12.46
C GLN A 154 -9.77 15.70 13.84
N ASN A 155 -10.77 16.17 14.61
CA ASN A 155 -11.12 15.56 15.89
C ASN A 155 -11.63 14.12 15.73
N PHE A 156 -12.50 13.85 14.76
CA PHE A 156 -12.97 12.50 14.43
C PHE A 156 -11.81 11.54 14.11
N ILE A 157 -10.89 11.95 13.23
CA ILE A 157 -9.70 11.18 12.86
C ILE A 157 -8.83 10.88 14.08
N ASN A 158 -8.64 11.88 14.96
CA ASN A 158 -7.82 11.78 16.17
C ASN A 158 -8.46 10.88 17.24
N ASN A 159 -9.77 11.03 17.46
CA ASN A 159 -10.55 10.29 18.44
C ASN A 159 -10.55 8.81 18.11
N TYR A 160 -10.67 8.45 16.83
CA TYR A 160 -10.82 7.07 16.40
C TYR A 160 -9.55 6.43 15.83
N ASN A 161 -8.40 7.09 15.97
CA ASN A 161 -7.10 6.63 15.47
C ASN A 161 -7.13 6.24 13.98
N ILE A 162 -7.86 7.00 13.16
CA ILE A 162 -8.05 6.67 11.74
C ILE A 162 -6.73 6.74 11.00
N GLU A 163 -5.92 7.77 11.27
CA GLU A 163 -4.59 7.91 10.67
C GLU A 163 -3.71 6.68 10.91
N LYS A 164 -3.65 6.19 12.15
CA LYS A 164 -2.91 4.98 12.50
C LYS A 164 -3.46 3.75 11.76
N THR A 165 -4.78 3.63 11.69
CA THR A 165 -5.47 2.50 11.05
C THR A 165 -5.19 2.47 9.56
N TYR A 166 -5.35 3.59 8.87
CA TYR A 166 -5.13 3.71 7.43
C TYR A 166 -3.65 3.56 7.08
N ASN A 167 -2.74 4.16 7.86
CA ASN A 167 -1.29 3.94 7.69
C ASN A 167 -0.89 2.47 7.88
N HIS A 168 -1.56 1.75 8.77
CA HIS A 168 -1.33 0.31 8.91
C HIS A 168 -1.79 -0.46 7.66
N ARG A 169 -3.00 -0.18 7.14
CA ARG A 169 -3.55 -0.85 5.95
C ARG A 169 -2.73 -0.59 4.70
N ILE A 170 -2.39 0.66 4.41
CA ILE A 170 -1.58 1.00 3.23
C ILE A 170 -0.20 0.32 3.27
N ARG A 171 0.41 0.18 4.46
CA ARG A 171 1.66 -0.57 4.63
C ARG A 171 1.49 -2.06 4.38
N LEU A 172 0.39 -2.67 4.83
CA LEU A 172 0.09 -4.08 4.56
C LEU A 172 -0.08 -4.32 3.05
N GLU A 173 -0.79 -3.44 2.34
CA GLU A 173 -0.95 -3.55 0.89
C GLU A 173 0.37 -3.39 0.15
N PHE A 174 1.20 -2.42 0.55
CA PHE A 174 2.53 -2.27 -0.02
C PHE A 174 3.41 -3.51 0.23
N GLN A 175 3.36 -4.08 1.44
CA GLN A 175 4.08 -5.32 1.74
C GLN A 175 3.63 -6.47 0.85
N LYS A 176 2.33 -6.62 0.57
CA LYS A 176 1.82 -7.63 -0.37
C LYS A 176 2.38 -7.42 -1.78
N ILE A 177 2.35 -6.19 -2.28
CA ILE A 177 2.93 -5.84 -3.59
C ILE A 177 4.40 -6.25 -3.64
N LEU A 178 5.19 -5.86 -2.64
CA LEU A 178 6.61 -6.19 -2.56
C LEU A 178 6.86 -7.70 -2.45
N THR A 179 6.04 -8.45 -1.71
CA THR A 179 6.16 -9.90 -1.60
C THR A 179 5.91 -10.58 -2.94
N ILE A 180 4.90 -10.14 -3.71
CA ILE A 180 4.64 -10.70 -5.04
C ILE A 180 5.84 -10.43 -5.97
N LEU A 181 6.39 -9.22 -5.92
CA LEU A 181 7.59 -8.85 -6.69
C LEU A 181 8.83 -9.65 -6.26
N ALA A 182 9.03 -9.86 -4.96
CA ALA A 182 10.16 -10.59 -4.41
C ALA A 182 10.17 -12.07 -4.80
N ASN A 183 8.99 -12.66 -5.04
CA ASN A 183 8.88 -14.03 -5.54
C ASN A 183 9.38 -14.18 -6.98
N ASN A 184 9.65 -13.09 -7.70
CA ASN A 184 10.31 -13.16 -8.99
C ASN A 184 11.82 -13.46 -8.80
N PRO A 185 12.32 -14.57 -9.38
CA PRO A 185 13.71 -15.02 -9.20
C PRO A 185 14.76 -14.03 -9.72
N ILE A 186 14.40 -13.17 -10.68
CA ILE A 186 15.29 -12.24 -11.36
C ILE A 186 15.09 -10.83 -10.79
N THR A 187 16.19 -10.09 -10.56
CA THR A 187 16.11 -8.67 -10.19
C THR A 187 15.40 -7.87 -11.28
N LEU A 188 14.42 -7.06 -10.88
CA LEU A 188 13.52 -6.40 -11.81
C LEU A 188 14.21 -5.17 -12.40
N THR A 189 14.36 -5.14 -13.72
CA THR A 189 14.82 -3.97 -14.45
C THR A 189 13.78 -2.85 -14.33
N LYS A 190 14.20 -1.60 -14.58
CA LYS A 190 13.28 -0.44 -14.59
C LYS A 190 12.05 -0.69 -15.47
N SER A 191 12.23 -1.23 -16.66
CA SER A 191 11.14 -1.47 -17.63
C SER A 191 10.15 -2.53 -17.15
N ILE A 192 10.63 -3.62 -16.56
CA ILE A 192 9.79 -4.69 -16.03
C ILE A 192 9.02 -4.17 -14.80
N LEU A 193 9.71 -3.50 -13.87
CA LEU A 193 9.08 -2.97 -12.67
C LEU A 193 8.01 -1.93 -13.01
N LYS A 194 8.30 -1.04 -13.96
CA LYS A 194 7.32 -0.07 -14.49
C LYS A 194 6.09 -0.77 -15.07
N SER A 195 6.30 -1.71 -16.01
CA SER A 195 5.20 -2.44 -16.66
C SER A 195 4.31 -3.16 -15.65
N TYR A 196 4.92 -3.73 -14.60
CA TYR A 196 4.19 -4.40 -13.54
C TYR A 196 3.39 -3.43 -12.66
N ILE A 197 3.97 -2.28 -12.30
CA ILE A 197 3.28 -1.25 -11.51
C ILE A 197 2.10 -0.67 -12.30
N GLU A 198 2.25 -0.46 -13.61
CA GLU A 198 1.16 -0.03 -14.50
C GLU A 198 0.04 -1.07 -14.59
N TYR A 199 0.39 -2.35 -14.68
CA TYR A 199 -0.59 -3.44 -14.63
C TYR A 199 -1.36 -3.47 -13.30
N LEU A 200 -0.65 -3.33 -12.17
CA LEU A 200 -1.28 -3.26 -10.86
C LEU A 200 -2.15 -2.00 -10.71
N PHE A 201 -1.70 -0.86 -11.22
CA PHE A 201 -2.48 0.38 -11.24
C PHE A 201 -3.84 0.18 -11.90
N ASP A 202 -3.88 -0.40 -13.11
CA ASP A 202 -5.12 -0.68 -13.84
C ASP A 202 -6.02 -1.68 -13.08
N THR A 203 -5.41 -2.75 -12.56
CA THR A 203 -6.13 -3.79 -11.80
C THR A 203 -6.77 -3.24 -10.53
N TYR A 204 -6.00 -2.49 -9.72
CA TYR A 204 -6.49 -1.88 -8.49
C TYR A 204 -7.50 -0.78 -8.77
N SER A 205 -7.30 0.04 -9.81
CA SER A 205 -8.25 1.08 -10.19
C SER A 205 -9.61 0.51 -10.56
N LYS A 206 -9.66 -0.55 -11.38
CA LYS A 206 -10.92 -1.23 -11.73
C LYS A 206 -11.59 -1.85 -10.51
N SER A 207 -10.80 -2.47 -9.63
CA SER A 207 -11.32 -3.13 -8.43
C SER A 207 -11.86 -2.11 -7.42
N SER A 208 -11.17 -0.99 -7.20
CA SER A 208 -11.61 0.06 -6.28
C SER A 208 -12.85 0.79 -6.80
N GLU A 209 -13.00 0.96 -8.12
CA GLU A 209 -14.24 1.47 -8.74
C GLU A 209 -15.43 0.53 -8.53
N PHE A 210 -15.22 -0.78 -8.69
CA PHE A 210 -16.26 -1.79 -8.43
C PHE A 210 -16.69 -1.83 -6.96
N GLU A 211 -15.77 -1.53 -6.04
CA GLU A 211 -15.99 -1.57 -4.60
C GLU A 211 -16.66 -0.33 -4.01
N LYS A 212 -16.96 0.69 -4.83
CA LYS A 212 -17.60 1.92 -4.35
C LYS A 212 -18.94 1.65 -3.66
N ILE A 213 -19.18 2.36 -2.57
CA ILE A 213 -20.43 2.40 -1.83
C ILE A 213 -21.06 3.76 -2.11
N GLU A 214 -22.26 3.79 -2.70
CA GLU A 214 -22.95 5.05 -3.07
C GLU A 214 -22.05 6.03 -3.86
N SER A 215 -21.27 5.48 -4.81
CA SER A 215 -20.31 6.23 -5.64
C SER A 215 -19.08 6.80 -4.90
N LYS A 216 -18.91 6.49 -3.60
CA LYS A 216 -17.72 6.83 -2.81
C LYS A 216 -16.79 5.63 -2.68
N TYR A 217 -15.47 5.86 -2.65
CA TYR A 217 -14.52 4.77 -2.47
C TYR A 217 -14.65 4.16 -1.08
N TRP A 218 -14.49 2.84 -1.03
CA TRP A 218 -14.32 2.11 0.22
C TRP A 218 -12.83 2.07 0.58
N PHE A 219 -12.46 2.61 1.76
CA PHE A 219 -11.06 2.77 2.18
C PHE A 219 -10.45 1.46 2.71
N ASP A 220 -10.28 0.49 1.82
CA ASP A 220 -9.67 -0.81 2.08
C ASP A 220 -8.61 -1.18 1.01
N GLN A 221 -8.29 -2.47 0.91
CA GLN A 221 -7.11 -3.01 0.21
C GLN A 221 -6.95 -2.47 -1.23
N ASN A 222 -7.99 -2.55 -2.06
CA ASN A 222 -7.86 -2.16 -3.47
C ASN A 222 -7.72 -0.65 -3.65
N TYR A 223 -8.40 0.15 -2.81
CA TYR A 223 -8.23 1.60 -2.82
C TYR A 223 -6.80 2.01 -2.44
N PHE A 224 -6.24 1.42 -1.38
CA PHE A 224 -4.86 1.72 -0.99
C PHE A 224 -3.85 1.21 -2.02
N GLY A 225 -4.06 0.02 -2.60
CA GLY A 225 -3.26 -0.49 -3.72
C GLY A 225 -3.29 0.46 -4.92
N PHE A 226 -4.47 0.96 -5.27
CA PHE A 226 -4.64 1.96 -6.34
C PHE A 226 -3.84 3.23 -6.07
N LYS A 227 -3.95 3.83 -4.88
CA LYS A 227 -3.22 5.07 -4.55
C LYS A 227 -1.70 4.85 -4.50
N ILE A 228 -1.23 3.71 -3.99
CA ILE A 228 0.20 3.34 -4.04
C ILE A 228 0.69 3.30 -5.48
N CYS A 229 0.03 2.52 -6.34
CA CYS A 229 0.45 2.35 -7.74
C CYS A 229 0.34 3.65 -8.53
N LYS A 230 -0.67 4.49 -8.24
CA LYS A 230 -0.81 5.83 -8.82
C LYS A 230 0.44 6.67 -8.54
N TYR A 231 0.80 6.79 -7.26
CA TYR A 231 1.98 7.55 -6.83
C TYR A 231 3.27 7.01 -7.48
N LEU A 232 3.47 5.69 -7.46
CA LEU A 232 4.66 5.07 -8.05
C LEU A 232 4.75 5.30 -9.58
N THR A 233 3.62 5.23 -10.29
CA THR A 233 3.59 5.45 -11.75
C THR A 233 3.98 6.89 -12.10
N GLU A 234 3.53 7.86 -11.32
CA GLU A 234 3.82 9.29 -11.53
C GLU A 234 5.30 9.63 -11.30
N ILE A 235 5.97 8.95 -10.37
CA ILE A 235 7.36 9.27 -10.00
C ILE A 235 8.42 8.43 -10.74
N ILE A 236 8.13 7.19 -11.16
CA ILE A 236 9.12 6.27 -11.76
C ILE A 236 9.76 6.82 -13.04
N ASP A 237 9.02 7.64 -13.78
CA ASP A 237 9.53 8.29 -14.99
C ASP A 237 10.41 9.50 -14.68
N ASN A 238 10.18 10.15 -13.54
CA ASN A 238 10.82 11.42 -13.17
C ASN A 238 12.02 11.23 -12.24
N ASP A 239 12.03 10.17 -11.41
CA ASP A 239 13.06 9.91 -10.42
C ASP A 239 13.51 8.45 -10.49
N ILE A 240 14.72 8.24 -11.03
CA ILE A 240 15.30 6.91 -11.16
C ILE A 240 15.67 6.30 -9.80
N SER A 241 15.87 7.12 -8.75
CA SER A 241 16.21 6.65 -7.40
C SER A 241 15.10 5.81 -6.78
N VAL A 242 13.85 6.05 -7.16
CA VAL A 242 12.68 5.29 -6.72
C VAL A 242 12.80 3.82 -7.12
N ILE A 243 13.32 3.54 -8.32
CA ILE A 243 13.52 2.17 -8.81
C ILE A 243 14.55 1.44 -7.94
N TYR A 244 15.64 2.12 -7.54
CA TYR A 244 16.63 1.54 -6.64
C TYR A 244 16.02 1.24 -5.28
N LYS A 245 15.33 2.21 -4.67
CA LYS A 245 14.68 2.06 -3.36
C LYS A 245 13.63 0.95 -3.36
N LEU A 246 12.82 0.85 -4.41
CA LEU A 246 11.89 -0.27 -4.59
C LEU A 246 12.62 -1.61 -4.69
N ASN A 247 13.66 -1.69 -5.51
CA ASN A 247 14.45 -2.92 -5.64
C ASN A 247 15.13 -3.31 -4.33
N GLU A 248 15.62 -2.36 -3.53
CA GLU A 248 16.13 -2.61 -2.19
C GLU A 248 15.05 -3.17 -1.26
N GLU A 249 13.86 -2.58 -1.23
CA GLU A 249 12.73 -3.08 -0.45
C GLU A 249 12.26 -4.48 -0.89
N ILE A 250 12.28 -4.76 -2.20
CA ILE A 250 11.99 -6.09 -2.76
C ILE A 250 13.07 -7.09 -2.32
N ASN A 251 14.35 -6.70 -2.43
CA ASN A 251 15.49 -7.54 -2.07
C ASN A 251 15.51 -7.89 -0.58
N LYS A 252 15.09 -6.99 0.32
CA LYS A 252 14.94 -7.26 1.77
C LYS A 252 13.97 -8.42 2.06
N ARG A 253 13.06 -8.74 1.11
CA ARG A 253 12.01 -9.78 1.25
C ARG A 253 12.33 -11.07 0.50
N ARG A 254 13.40 -11.08 -0.31
CA ARG A 254 13.86 -12.27 -1.02
C ARG A 254 14.50 -13.26 -0.06
N GLN A 255 14.48 -14.54 -0.41
CA GLN A 255 15.28 -15.52 0.32
C GLN A 255 16.77 -15.15 0.23
N PRO A 256 17.62 -15.48 1.23
CA PRO A 256 19.06 -15.18 1.17
C PRO A 256 19.74 -15.74 -0.09
N SER A 257 19.24 -16.86 -0.61
CA SER A 257 19.68 -17.48 -1.87
C SER A 257 19.24 -16.74 -3.15
N GLN A 258 18.45 -15.68 -3.02
CA GLN A 258 17.96 -14.82 -4.09
C GLN A 258 18.50 -13.37 -3.98
N TYR A 259 19.07 -12.99 -2.83
CA TYR A 259 19.66 -11.66 -2.62
C TYR A 259 20.98 -11.49 -3.38
N ILE A 260 21.13 -10.35 -4.07
CA ILE A 260 22.39 -9.90 -4.68
C ILE A 260 22.63 -8.44 -4.28
N ALA A 261 23.77 -8.17 -3.66
CA ALA A 261 24.26 -6.80 -3.49
C ALA A 261 25.17 -6.47 -4.67
N PHE A 262 24.72 -5.58 -5.55
CA PHE A 262 25.54 -5.03 -6.63
C PHE A 262 26.31 -3.81 -6.15
N SER A 263 27.54 -3.68 -6.60
CA SER A 263 28.38 -2.49 -6.40
C SER A 263 27.88 -1.34 -7.28
N ASN A 264 27.53 -1.65 -8.53
CA ASN A 264 26.82 -0.77 -9.44
C ASN A 264 25.31 -0.94 -9.28
N GLN A 265 24.64 0.10 -8.78
CA GLN A 265 23.18 0.12 -8.62
C GLN A 265 22.43 0.04 -9.97
N GLU A 266 23.05 0.51 -11.07
CA GLU A 266 22.49 0.48 -12.42
C GLU A 266 22.74 -0.84 -13.16
N PHE A 267 23.46 -1.80 -12.57
CA PHE A 267 23.93 -3.03 -13.22
C PHE A 267 22.87 -3.71 -14.10
N GLN A 268 21.66 -3.91 -13.55
CA GLN A 268 20.57 -4.60 -14.25
C GLN A 268 19.99 -3.75 -15.39
N ASN A 269 19.91 -2.43 -15.22
CA ASN A 269 19.43 -1.53 -16.26
C ASN A 269 20.44 -1.48 -17.41
N GLU A 270 21.73 -1.30 -17.09
CA GLU A 270 22.81 -1.33 -18.08
C GLU A 270 22.82 -2.66 -18.84
N MET A 271 22.71 -3.79 -18.14
CA MET A 271 22.64 -5.12 -18.75
C MET A 271 21.45 -5.25 -19.71
N SER A 272 20.30 -4.68 -19.34
CA SER A 272 19.08 -4.71 -20.15
C SER A 272 19.15 -3.81 -21.39
N GLU A 273 20.03 -2.79 -21.40
CA GLU A 273 20.22 -1.88 -22.52
C GLU A 273 21.35 -2.30 -23.49
N VAL A 274 22.09 -3.36 -23.19
CA VAL A 274 23.10 -3.90 -24.10
C VAL A 274 22.45 -4.35 -25.42
N LYS A 275 22.78 -3.67 -26.52
CA LYS A 275 22.21 -3.95 -27.86
C LYS A 275 23.24 -4.50 -28.83
N THR A 276 24.50 -4.09 -28.71
CA THR A 276 25.57 -4.40 -29.65
C THR A 276 26.77 -5.06 -28.95
N MET A 277 27.71 -5.59 -29.74
CA MET A 277 28.98 -6.08 -29.19
C MET A 277 29.79 -4.98 -28.49
N THR A 278 29.71 -3.74 -28.97
CA THR A 278 30.41 -2.62 -28.35
C THR A 278 29.81 -2.26 -26.99
N ASP A 279 28.48 -2.28 -26.88
CA ASP A 279 27.79 -2.08 -25.59
C ASP A 279 28.18 -3.19 -24.61
N LEU A 280 28.27 -4.43 -25.10
CA LEU A 280 28.63 -5.59 -24.29
C LEU A 280 30.09 -5.49 -23.75
N GLU A 281 31.04 -5.05 -24.58
CA GLU A 281 32.42 -4.79 -24.14
C GLU A 281 32.50 -3.69 -23.07
N MET A 282 31.76 -2.59 -23.27
CA MET A 282 31.69 -1.50 -22.29
C MET A 282 31.06 -1.98 -20.98
N PHE A 283 29.97 -2.74 -21.07
CA PHE A 283 29.30 -3.32 -19.92
C PHE A 283 30.25 -4.18 -19.09
N PHE A 284 31.02 -5.07 -19.72
CA PHE A 284 32.00 -5.91 -19.01
C PHE A 284 33.10 -5.11 -18.32
N LYS A 285 33.60 -4.05 -18.94
CA LYS A 285 34.63 -3.19 -18.33
C LYS A 285 34.13 -2.50 -17.07
N ASN A 286 32.85 -2.11 -17.05
CA ASN A 286 32.27 -1.34 -15.96
C ASN A 286 31.66 -2.22 -14.86
N ASN A 287 31.32 -3.48 -15.16
CA ASN A 287 30.47 -4.32 -14.31
C ASN A 287 31.02 -5.73 -14.05
N LYS A 288 32.33 -5.96 -14.22
CA LYS A 288 32.92 -7.30 -14.15
C LYS A 288 32.60 -8.03 -12.84
N GLU A 289 32.83 -7.37 -11.72
CA GLU A 289 32.64 -7.96 -10.39
C GLU A 289 31.17 -8.31 -10.16
N ASP A 290 30.27 -7.38 -10.45
CA ASP A 290 28.82 -7.57 -10.31
C ASP A 290 28.27 -8.63 -11.27
N LEU A 291 28.84 -8.75 -12.48
CA LEU A 291 28.49 -9.79 -13.44
C LEU A 291 28.83 -11.19 -12.94
N ILE A 292 29.97 -11.34 -12.26
CA ILE A 292 30.37 -12.60 -11.64
C ILE A 292 29.37 -12.97 -10.52
N VAL A 293 29.04 -12.01 -9.65
CA VAL A 293 28.08 -12.24 -8.56
C VAL A 293 26.69 -12.58 -9.13
N TYR A 294 26.23 -11.85 -10.14
CA TYR A 294 24.99 -12.11 -10.86
C TYR A 294 24.96 -13.53 -11.44
N TYR A 295 26.01 -13.91 -12.18
CA TYR A 295 26.10 -15.22 -12.82
C TYR A 295 26.05 -16.37 -11.83
N GLN A 296 26.79 -16.27 -10.72
CA GLN A 296 26.76 -17.27 -9.66
C GLN A 296 25.36 -17.47 -9.09
N GLN A 297 24.58 -16.38 -9.01
CA GLN A 297 23.22 -16.43 -8.50
C GLN A 297 22.25 -17.11 -9.46
N ILE A 298 22.19 -16.65 -10.72
CA ILE A 298 21.28 -17.22 -11.72
C ILE A 298 21.60 -18.70 -11.97
N LYS A 299 22.88 -19.09 -11.89
CA LYS A 299 23.33 -20.49 -11.98
C LYS A 299 22.76 -21.36 -10.85
N LYS A 300 22.72 -20.87 -9.60
CA LYS A 300 22.09 -21.61 -8.48
C LYS A 300 20.59 -21.84 -8.70
N GLN A 301 19.95 -20.95 -9.45
CA GLN A 301 18.52 -21.01 -9.77
C GLN A 301 18.24 -21.80 -11.06
N GLY A 302 19.28 -22.28 -11.77
CA GLY A 302 19.14 -22.98 -13.04
C GLY A 302 18.72 -22.06 -14.21
N LEU A 303 18.94 -20.76 -14.09
CA LEU A 303 18.62 -19.76 -15.11
C LEU A 303 19.83 -19.49 -16.03
N PRO A 304 19.62 -19.31 -17.34
CA PRO A 304 20.67 -18.92 -18.28
C PRO A 304 21.06 -17.45 -18.10
N ILE A 305 22.30 -17.11 -18.50
CA ILE A 305 22.70 -15.71 -18.64
C ILE A 305 22.09 -15.14 -19.93
N GLU A 306 21.38 -14.02 -19.81
CA GLU A 306 20.70 -13.40 -20.95
C GLU A 306 20.92 -11.90 -20.99
N PHE A 307 21.14 -11.37 -22.20
CA PHE A 307 21.13 -9.94 -22.48
C PHE A 307 19.88 -9.61 -23.30
N PRO A 308 18.80 -9.10 -22.67
CA PRO A 308 17.47 -9.03 -23.29
C PRO A 308 17.46 -8.38 -24.67
N LYS A 309 18.12 -7.22 -24.82
CA LYS A 309 18.13 -6.41 -26.04
C LYS A 309 19.31 -6.70 -26.98
N LEU A 310 20.19 -7.65 -26.67
CA LEU A 310 21.37 -7.93 -27.47
C LEU A 310 20.96 -8.43 -28.87
N PHE A 311 21.34 -7.68 -29.90
CA PHE A 311 20.94 -7.84 -31.31
C PHE A 311 19.43 -7.77 -31.58
N HIS A 312 18.65 -7.22 -30.64
CA HIS A 312 17.21 -7.01 -30.79
C HIS A 312 16.94 -5.77 -31.65
N GLU A 313 16.13 -5.91 -32.71
CA GLU A 313 15.54 -4.82 -33.50
C GLU A 313 14.05 -5.11 -33.67
N ASP A 314 13.23 -4.09 -33.96
CA ASP A 314 11.78 -4.23 -34.17
C ASP A 314 11.46 -5.37 -35.15
N GLU A 315 10.77 -6.40 -34.65
CA GLU A 315 10.47 -7.63 -35.38
C GLU A 315 9.71 -7.38 -36.70
N ASP A 316 8.97 -6.27 -36.78
CA ASP A 316 8.14 -5.88 -37.93
C ASP A 316 8.92 -5.57 -39.22
N LYS A 317 10.25 -5.46 -39.17
CA LYS A 317 11.09 -5.07 -40.32
C LYS A 317 11.99 -6.17 -40.89
N LEU A 318 12.01 -7.36 -40.31
CA LEU A 318 12.99 -8.41 -40.66
C LEU A 318 12.34 -9.66 -41.25
N SER A 319 13.02 -10.25 -42.25
CA SER A 319 12.63 -11.57 -42.75
C SER A 319 12.84 -12.64 -41.67
N LYS A 320 11.99 -13.68 -41.65
CA LYS A 320 12.07 -14.79 -40.68
C LYS A 320 13.47 -15.42 -40.58
N LYS A 321 14.18 -15.53 -41.71
CA LYS A 321 15.55 -16.05 -41.76
C LYS A 321 16.55 -15.14 -41.04
N CYS A 322 16.44 -13.82 -41.22
CA CYS A 322 17.32 -12.86 -40.54
C CYS A 322 17.10 -12.86 -39.03
N LEU A 323 15.86 -13.09 -38.58
CA LEU A 323 15.53 -13.19 -37.15
C LEU A 323 16.18 -14.45 -36.53
N GLU A 324 16.08 -15.61 -37.19
CA GLU A 324 16.69 -16.86 -36.74
C GLU A 324 18.22 -16.77 -36.65
N ASP A 325 18.89 -16.20 -37.66
CA ASP A 325 20.35 -16.05 -37.67
C ASP A 325 20.83 -15.13 -36.52
N ARG A 326 20.08 -14.06 -36.22
CA ARG A 326 20.39 -13.17 -35.09
C ARG A 326 20.17 -13.83 -33.73
N LEU A 327 19.08 -14.58 -33.56
CA LEU A 327 18.83 -15.34 -32.33
C LEU A 327 19.92 -16.39 -32.07
N ARG A 328 20.41 -17.05 -33.13
CA ARG A 328 21.55 -17.97 -33.04
C ARG A 328 22.81 -17.23 -32.60
N LYS A 329 23.09 -16.07 -33.21
CA LYS A 329 24.24 -15.23 -32.85
C LYS A 329 24.17 -14.77 -31.39
N LYS A 330 22.99 -14.31 -30.93
CA LYS A 330 22.74 -13.93 -29.53
C LYS A 330 23.08 -15.07 -28.58
N ARG A 331 22.47 -16.25 -28.78
CA ARG A 331 22.70 -17.44 -27.93
C ARG A 331 24.17 -17.87 -27.92
N LEU A 332 24.84 -17.82 -29.06
CA LEU A 332 26.26 -18.15 -29.16
C LEU A 332 27.09 -17.18 -28.32
N ILE A 333 26.85 -15.88 -28.42
CA ILE A 333 27.52 -14.88 -27.58
C ILE A 333 27.26 -15.15 -26.09
N GLU A 334 26.00 -15.38 -25.68
CA GLU A 334 25.64 -15.66 -24.29
C GLU A 334 26.35 -16.92 -23.73
N GLU A 335 26.48 -17.98 -24.54
CA GLU A 335 27.26 -19.18 -24.15
C GLU A 335 28.77 -18.90 -24.08
N ILE A 336 29.32 -18.03 -24.93
CA ILE A 336 30.72 -17.61 -24.82
C ILE A 336 30.91 -16.81 -23.53
N VAL A 337 30.01 -15.86 -23.19
CA VAL A 337 30.08 -15.10 -21.92
C VAL A 337 30.08 -16.06 -20.74
N LYS A 338 29.15 -17.03 -20.73
CA LYS A 338 29.08 -18.09 -19.72
C LYS A 338 30.40 -18.85 -19.61
N TYR A 339 30.99 -19.27 -20.72
CA TYR A 339 32.29 -19.95 -20.72
C TYR A 339 33.40 -19.08 -20.10
N TYR A 340 33.43 -17.77 -20.37
CA TYR A 340 34.41 -16.86 -19.77
C TYR A 340 34.24 -16.77 -18.25
N LEU A 341 32.99 -16.66 -17.79
CA LEU A 341 32.66 -16.60 -16.37
C LEU A 341 32.99 -17.90 -15.64
N GLU A 342 32.72 -19.06 -16.25
CA GLU A 342 33.04 -20.36 -15.66
C GLU A 342 34.53 -20.70 -15.66
N SER A 343 35.25 -20.23 -16.68
CA SER A 343 36.69 -20.48 -16.83
C SER A 343 37.57 -19.44 -16.13
N GLY A 344 36.96 -18.38 -15.58
CA GLY A 344 37.70 -17.25 -15.01
C GLY A 344 38.57 -16.48 -16.02
N LYS A 345 38.20 -16.49 -17.31
CA LYS A 345 38.94 -15.79 -18.37
C LYS A 345 38.72 -14.28 -18.26
N SER A 346 39.72 -13.50 -18.70
CA SER A 346 39.56 -12.06 -18.84
C SER A 346 38.68 -11.71 -20.04
N PHE A 347 37.89 -10.64 -19.92
CA PHE A 347 37.07 -10.09 -21.02
C PHE A 347 37.85 -9.12 -21.93
N ASP A 348 39.14 -8.87 -21.67
CA ASP A 348 39.94 -7.85 -22.40
C ASP A 348 39.99 -8.08 -23.92
N HIS A 349 39.98 -9.35 -24.35
CA HIS A 349 40.03 -9.77 -25.76
C HIS A 349 38.69 -10.36 -26.26
N PHE A 350 37.60 -10.17 -25.51
CA PHE A 350 36.33 -10.89 -25.73
C PHE A 350 35.78 -10.74 -27.15
N ARG A 351 35.84 -9.55 -27.75
CA ARG A 351 35.34 -9.32 -29.10
C ARG A 351 36.19 -9.98 -30.18
N GLU A 352 37.50 -10.00 -30.01
CA GLU A 352 38.45 -10.64 -30.93
C GLU A 352 38.23 -12.17 -30.92
N ASP A 353 38.02 -12.72 -29.73
CA ASP A 353 37.69 -14.12 -29.53
C ASP A 353 36.32 -14.47 -30.14
N CYS A 354 35.31 -13.62 -29.93
CA CYS A 354 33.99 -13.79 -30.55
C CYS A 354 34.04 -13.70 -32.08
N ALA A 355 34.80 -12.76 -32.63
CA ALA A 355 34.96 -12.63 -34.08
C ALA A 355 35.60 -13.88 -34.69
N SER A 356 36.54 -14.50 -34.00
CA SER A 356 37.19 -15.73 -34.43
C SER A 356 36.25 -16.95 -34.45
N ILE A 357 35.20 -16.94 -33.62
CA ILE A 357 34.22 -18.03 -33.49
C ILE A 357 33.02 -17.83 -34.44
N ILE A 358 32.56 -16.59 -34.62
CA ILE A 358 31.33 -16.27 -35.40
C ILE A 358 31.60 -16.21 -36.92
N VAL A 359 32.86 -16.11 -37.33
CA VAL A 359 33.26 -16.16 -38.76
C VAL A 359 33.25 -17.60 -39.31
N ILE A 360 33.10 -18.61 -38.44
CA ILE A 360 32.84 -20.02 -38.76
C ILE A 360 31.33 -20.27 -38.77
#